data_AF-A0A7C0XEX7-F1
#
_entry.id   AF-A0A7C0XEX7-F1
#
_cell.length_a   1.000
_cell.length_b   1.000
_cell.length_c   1.000
_cell.angle_alpha   90.00
_cell.angle_beta   90.00
_cell.angle_gamma   90.00
#
_symmetry.space_group_name_H-M   'P 1'
#
loop_
_entity.id
_entity.type
_entity.pdbx_description
1 polymer ?
#
loop_
_entity_poly.entity_id
_entity_poly.type
_entity_poly.pdbx_seq_one_letter_code
_entity_poly.pdbx_strand_id
1 'polypeptide(L)'
;MRLGISSCMYGDNLEYFLKKITQQGIRDIELDFRRFGMCEGSDEWNSSLKEIEELASSYSVNIQQVHGIFGEIDEELASPDLSVQRHALERLLQWISRIPLVGSSNIILHPARLPRGLNLGWEKSAKYIVEKNRAVFTQISRYGEEYDVSISIENMTPTRFGSQIPDLISLVEINPDVLGICLDTGHLNICRISVDDAIYSIGNFITATHI
;
A
#
# COMPACT_ATOMS: atom_id res chain seq x y z
N MET A 1 10.63 -3.11 19.32
CA MET A 1 10.29 -2.29 18.16
C MET A 1 11.07 -2.83 16.97
N ARG A 2 10.39 -3.20 15.87
CA ARG A 2 11.05 -3.53 14.60
C ARG A 2 11.20 -2.24 13.82
N LEU A 3 12.38 -1.99 13.27
CA LEU A 3 12.66 -0.82 12.44
C LEU A 3 13.24 -1.32 11.13
N GLY A 4 12.57 -0.99 10.04
CA GLY A 4 12.98 -1.38 8.71
C GLY A 4 13.35 -0.20 7.82
N ILE A 5 13.80 -0.53 6.62
CA ILE A 5 14.10 0.44 5.57
C ILE A 5 13.44 0.00 4.27
N SER A 6 12.87 0.96 3.52
CA SER A 6 12.28 0.66 2.23
C SER A 6 13.35 0.28 1.22
N SER A 7 13.11 -0.78 0.44
CA SER A 7 14.05 -1.24 -0.58
C SER A 7 14.18 -0.28 -1.75
N CYS A 8 13.36 0.78 -1.81
CA CYS A 8 13.53 1.88 -2.75
C CYS A 8 14.91 2.57 -2.62
N MET A 9 15.54 2.41 -1.46
CA MET A 9 16.86 2.94 -1.15
C MET A 9 17.98 2.10 -1.80
N TYR A 10 19.10 2.74 -2.12
CA TYR A 10 20.31 2.10 -2.66
C TYR A 10 20.21 1.49 -4.08
N GLY A 11 19.30 1.97 -4.94
CA GLY A 11 19.22 1.60 -6.36
C GLY A 11 18.50 0.28 -6.60
N ASP A 12 18.68 -0.35 -7.77
CA ASP A 12 17.87 -1.51 -8.20
C ASP A 12 18.44 -2.88 -7.78
N ASN A 13 19.72 -2.96 -7.42
CA ASN A 13 20.35 -4.25 -7.04
C ASN A 13 19.95 -4.66 -5.61
N LEU A 14 19.04 -5.63 -5.49
CA LEU A 14 18.53 -6.12 -4.21
C LEU A 14 19.63 -6.72 -3.33
N GLU A 15 20.53 -7.53 -3.87
CA GLU A 15 21.60 -8.14 -3.08
C GLU A 15 22.55 -7.09 -2.49
N TYR A 16 22.92 -6.08 -3.28
CA TYR A 16 23.72 -4.96 -2.81
C TYR A 16 23.02 -4.20 -1.68
N PHE A 17 21.73 -3.91 -1.84
CA PHE A 17 20.90 -3.30 -0.80
C PHE A 17 20.90 -4.13 0.48
N LEU A 18 20.59 -5.43 0.39
CA LEU A 18 20.55 -6.36 1.54
C LEU A 18 21.90 -6.39 2.26
N LYS A 19 23.01 -6.49 1.52
CA LYS A 19 24.36 -6.44 2.08
C LYS A 19 24.64 -5.13 2.82
N LYS A 20 24.17 -3.99 2.31
CA LYS A 20 24.40 -2.68 2.95
C LYS A 20 23.60 -2.51 4.23
N ILE A 21 22.32 -2.83 4.22
CA ILE A 21 21.45 -2.67 5.39
C ILE A 21 21.86 -3.66 6.49
N THR A 22 22.29 -4.87 6.11
CA THR A 22 22.70 -5.88 7.10
C THR A 22 24.01 -5.52 7.79
N GLN A 23 24.94 -4.86 7.10
CA GLN A 23 26.15 -4.26 7.66
C GLN A 23 25.85 -3.15 8.68
N GLN A 24 24.69 -2.50 8.55
CA GLN A 24 24.20 -1.48 9.49
C GLN A 24 23.34 -2.07 10.62
N GLY A 25 23.16 -3.39 10.65
CA GLY A 25 22.34 -4.07 11.67
C GLY A 25 20.84 -4.08 11.40
N ILE A 26 20.39 -3.56 10.26
CA ILE A 26 18.97 -3.60 9.86
C ILE A 26 18.64 -5.03 9.37
N ARG A 27 17.47 -5.51 9.75
CA ARG A 27 16.98 -6.88 9.48
C ARG A 27 15.53 -6.92 9.01
N ASP A 28 14.89 -5.77 8.87
CA ASP A 28 13.51 -5.66 8.43
C ASP A 28 13.46 -4.69 7.25
N ILE A 29 12.64 -4.99 6.25
CA ILE A 29 12.46 -4.12 5.09
C ILE A 29 11.00 -3.98 4.72
N GLU A 30 10.71 -2.89 4.04
CA GLU A 30 9.59 -2.81 3.12
C GLU A 30 10.08 -3.09 1.70
N LEU A 31 9.39 -3.97 0.99
CA LEU A 31 9.68 -4.23 -0.42
C LEU A 31 8.95 -3.22 -1.32
N ASP A 32 9.72 -2.45 -2.07
CA ASP A 32 9.24 -1.43 -3.02
C ASP A 32 8.51 -2.07 -4.22
N PHE A 33 7.45 -1.40 -4.66
CA PHE A 33 6.58 -1.86 -5.74
C PHE A 33 7.33 -2.19 -7.05
N ARG A 34 8.42 -1.50 -7.39
CA ARG A 34 9.17 -1.76 -8.64
C ARG A 34 9.82 -3.13 -8.63
N ARG A 35 10.27 -3.59 -7.45
CA ARG A 35 10.85 -4.93 -7.30
C ARG A 35 9.77 -5.99 -7.30
N PHE A 36 8.68 -5.74 -6.57
CA PHE A 36 7.56 -6.66 -6.52
C PHE A 36 6.90 -6.85 -7.90
N GLY A 37 6.74 -5.77 -8.65
CA GLY A 37 6.13 -5.76 -9.98
C GLY A 37 7.09 -5.99 -11.15
N MET A 38 8.36 -6.34 -10.92
CA MET A 38 9.38 -6.42 -11.98
C MET A 38 9.02 -7.38 -13.11
N CYS A 39 8.41 -8.52 -12.76
CA CYS A 39 7.95 -9.55 -13.70
C CYS A 39 6.42 -9.58 -13.82
N GLU A 40 5.75 -8.48 -13.46
CA GLU A 40 4.29 -8.41 -13.52
C GLU A 40 3.75 -8.76 -14.92
N GLY A 41 2.75 -9.65 -14.97
CA GLY A 41 2.13 -10.11 -16.20
C GLY A 41 2.90 -11.20 -16.96
N SER A 42 4.07 -11.62 -16.49
CA SER A 42 4.84 -12.74 -17.07
C SER A 42 4.59 -14.06 -16.33
N ASP A 43 4.91 -15.18 -16.99
CA ASP A 43 4.80 -16.52 -16.38
C ASP A 43 5.82 -16.72 -15.23
N GLU A 44 6.91 -15.94 -15.24
CA GLU A 44 7.99 -15.98 -14.25
C GLU A 44 7.73 -15.14 -12.99
N TRP A 45 6.61 -14.40 -12.91
CA TRP A 45 6.36 -13.49 -11.79
C TRP A 45 6.45 -14.18 -10.43
N ASN A 46 5.78 -15.32 -10.29
CA ASN A 46 5.75 -16.06 -9.03
C ASN A 46 7.12 -16.62 -8.65
N SER A 47 7.91 -17.10 -9.61
CA SER A 47 9.28 -17.56 -9.35
C SER A 47 10.19 -16.40 -8.94
N SER A 48 10.08 -15.26 -9.62
CA SER A 48 10.87 -14.07 -9.27
C SER A 48 10.58 -13.57 -7.84
N LEU A 49 9.32 -13.59 -7.40
CA LEU A 49 8.95 -13.22 -6.03
C LEU A 49 9.53 -14.18 -4.98
N LYS A 50 9.53 -15.49 -5.27
CA LYS A 50 10.17 -16.47 -4.39
C LYS A 50 11.68 -16.29 -4.31
N GLU A 51 12.33 -16.00 -5.44
CA GLU A 51 13.76 -15.69 -5.46
C GLU A 51 14.09 -14.45 -4.61
N ILE A 52 13.22 -13.44 -4.60
CA ILE A 52 13.35 -12.26 -3.71
C ILE A 52 13.29 -12.68 -2.24
N GLU A 53 12.34 -13.53 -1.86
CA GLU A 53 12.20 -14.07 -0.50
C GLU A 53 13.44 -14.86 -0.09
N GLU A 54 13.85 -15.83 -0.92
CA GLU A 54 14.99 -16.69 -0.67
C GLU A 54 16.27 -15.87 -0.49
N LEU A 55 16.45 -14.84 -1.32
CA LEU A 55 17.58 -13.92 -1.20
C LEU A 55 17.51 -13.13 0.10
N ALA A 56 16.38 -12.52 0.45
CA ALA A 56 16.23 -11.79 1.72
C ALA A 56 16.51 -12.70 2.94
N SER A 57 15.95 -13.92 2.92
CA SER A 57 16.15 -14.95 3.94
C SER A 57 17.61 -15.39 4.05
N SER A 58 18.35 -15.51 2.94
CA SER A 58 19.79 -15.82 2.96
C SER A 58 20.64 -14.75 3.67
N TYR A 59 20.16 -13.51 3.72
CA TYR A 59 20.74 -12.39 4.45
C TYR A 59 20.13 -12.21 5.86
N SER A 60 19.25 -13.12 6.28
CA SER A 60 18.46 -13.03 7.52
C SER A 60 17.64 -11.74 7.62
N VAL A 61 17.11 -11.26 6.50
CA VAL A 61 16.27 -10.06 6.41
C VAL A 61 14.82 -10.47 6.22
N ASN A 62 13.92 -9.91 7.03
CA ASN A 62 12.49 -10.12 6.93
C ASN A 62 11.85 -9.03 6.05
N ILE A 63 10.94 -9.44 5.16
CA ILE A 63 10.09 -8.52 4.40
C ILE A 63 8.81 -8.30 5.22
N GLN A 64 8.76 -7.20 5.98
CA GLN A 64 7.63 -6.93 6.89
C GLN A 64 6.38 -6.53 6.13
N GLN A 65 6.55 -5.73 5.08
CA GLN A 65 5.45 -5.22 4.26
C GLN A 65 5.91 -5.01 2.83
N VAL A 66 4.94 -4.97 1.91
CA VAL A 66 5.15 -4.60 0.52
C VAL A 66 4.48 -3.25 0.29
N HIS A 67 5.22 -2.29 -0.27
CA HIS A 67 4.58 -1.11 -0.80
C HIS A 67 3.88 -1.48 -2.11
N GLY A 68 2.55 -1.40 -2.13
CA GLY A 68 1.78 -1.70 -3.34
C GLY A 68 2.04 -0.68 -4.44
N ILE A 69 1.67 -1.04 -5.67
CA ILE A 69 1.76 -0.15 -6.81
C ILE A 69 0.90 1.09 -6.60
N PHE A 70 1.44 2.24 -7.03
CA PHE A 70 0.74 3.52 -6.99
C PHE A 70 1.01 4.34 -8.25
N GLY A 71 0.31 5.47 -8.38
CA GLY A 71 0.47 6.40 -9.49
C GLY A 71 -0.76 6.40 -10.38
N GLU A 72 -0.62 5.95 -11.63
CA GLU A 72 -1.74 5.92 -12.58
C GLU A 72 -2.87 5.00 -12.11
N ILE A 73 -2.52 3.87 -11.50
CA ILE A 73 -3.50 2.92 -10.95
C ILE A 73 -4.46 3.57 -9.94
N ASP A 74 -3.99 4.54 -9.14
CA ASP A 74 -4.83 5.27 -8.19
C ASP A 74 -5.96 6.02 -8.93
N GLU A 75 -5.71 6.55 -10.14
CA GLU A 75 -6.75 7.19 -10.98
C GLU A 75 -7.66 6.13 -11.63
N GLU A 76 -7.06 5.06 -12.14
CA GLU A 76 -7.78 4.00 -12.84
C GLU A 76 -8.82 3.32 -11.95
N LEU A 77 -8.50 3.11 -10.66
CA LEU A 77 -9.43 2.56 -9.65
C LEU A 77 -10.68 3.43 -9.44
N ALA A 78 -10.56 4.73 -9.69
CA ALA A 78 -11.67 5.68 -9.66
C ALA A 78 -12.15 6.06 -11.08
N SER A 79 -11.77 5.32 -12.12
CA SER A 79 -12.20 5.63 -13.49
C SER A 79 -13.72 5.51 -13.65
N PRO A 80 -14.37 6.41 -14.42
CA PRO A 80 -15.74 6.22 -14.87
C PRO A 80 -15.87 5.14 -15.95
N ASP A 81 -14.77 4.81 -16.65
CA ASP A 81 -14.72 3.68 -17.55
C ASP A 81 -14.58 2.39 -16.75
N LEU A 82 -15.64 1.58 -16.74
CA LEU A 82 -15.71 0.35 -15.97
C LEU A 82 -14.67 -0.70 -16.43
N SER A 83 -14.23 -0.66 -17.68
CA SER A 83 -13.21 -1.57 -18.18
C SER A 83 -11.83 -1.25 -17.61
N VAL A 84 -11.46 0.04 -17.63
CA VAL A 84 -10.24 0.55 -16.99
C VAL A 84 -10.26 0.29 -15.50
N GLN A 85 -11.39 0.60 -14.84
CA GLN A 85 -11.54 0.37 -13.41
C GLN A 85 -11.39 -1.11 -13.03
N ARG A 86 -12.03 -2.00 -13.78
CA ARG A 86 -11.94 -3.45 -13.55
C ARG A 86 -10.51 -3.94 -13.74
N HIS A 87 -9.82 -3.49 -14.79
CA HIS A 87 -8.44 -3.89 -15.05
C HIS A 87 -7.49 -3.47 -13.91
N ALA A 88 -7.61 -2.22 -13.43
CA ALA A 88 -6.82 -1.74 -12.30
C ALA A 88 -7.10 -2.52 -11.01
N LEU A 89 -8.37 -2.84 -10.74
CA LEU A 89 -8.72 -3.69 -9.61
C LEU A 89 -8.13 -5.09 -9.74
N GLU A 90 -8.36 -5.77 -10.87
CA GLU A 90 -7.82 -7.12 -11.12
C GLU A 90 -6.30 -7.16 -10.94
N ARG A 91 -5.61 -6.11 -11.38
CA ARG A 91 -4.18 -5.94 -11.16
C ARG A 91 -3.83 -5.86 -9.66
N LEU A 92 -4.50 -5.03 -8.86
CA LEU A 92 -4.28 -5.00 -7.41
C LEU A 92 -4.58 -6.33 -6.72
N LEU A 93 -5.63 -7.04 -7.13
CA LEU A 93 -5.99 -8.35 -6.58
C LEU A 93 -4.91 -9.40 -6.90
N GLN A 94 -4.27 -9.30 -8.07
CA GLN A 94 -3.10 -10.11 -8.41
C GLN A 94 -1.89 -9.82 -7.52
N TRP A 95 -1.70 -8.57 -7.08
CA TRP A 95 -0.65 -8.22 -6.13
C TRP A 95 -0.94 -8.82 -4.75
N ILE A 96 -2.15 -8.63 -4.23
CA ILE A 96 -2.56 -9.14 -2.91
C ILE A 96 -2.36 -10.65 -2.82
N SER A 97 -2.82 -11.41 -3.83
CA SER A 97 -2.68 -12.87 -3.85
C SER A 97 -1.23 -13.38 -3.89
N ARG A 98 -0.26 -12.50 -4.17
CA ARG A 98 1.17 -12.83 -4.27
C ARG A 98 2.00 -12.33 -3.10
N ILE A 99 1.44 -11.56 -2.17
CA ILE A 99 2.14 -11.09 -0.97
C ILE A 99 2.77 -12.23 -0.17
N PRO A 100 2.11 -13.40 0.03
CA PRO A 100 2.73 -14.52 0.74
C PRO A 100 3.98 -15.09 0.05
N LEU A 101 4.13 -14.90 -1.28
CA LEU A 101 5.29 -15.41 -2.03
C LEU A 101 6.60 -14.71 -1.65
N VAL A 102 6.54 -13.49 -1.10
CA VAL A 102 7.69 -12.76 -0.58
C VAL A 102 7.87 -12.92 0.94
N GLY A 103 7.14 -13.86 1.56
CA GLY A 103 7.20 -14.09 3.00
C GLY A 103 6.58 -12.98 3.86
N SER A 104 5.78 -12.10 3.26
CA SER A 104 5.05 -11.03 3.94
C SER A 104 3.55 -11.36 4.04
N SER A 105 2.85 -10.63 4.91
CA SER A 105 1.39 -10.72 5.08
C SER A 105 0.73 -9.33 5.11
N ASN A 106 1.44 -8.28 4.68
CA ASN A 106 0.92 -6.92 4.67
C ASN A 106 1.29 -6.18 3.38
N ILE A 107 0.32 -5.48 2.80
CA ILE A 107 0.53 -4.59 1.65
C ILE A 107 0.04 -3.19 2.00
N ILE A 108 0.83 -2.17 1.64
CA ILE A 108 0.44 -0.78 1.74
C ILE A 108 -0.20 -0.33 0.44
N LEU A 109 -1.38 0.27 0.51
CA LEU A 109 -2.10 0.79 -0.66
C LEU A 109 -2.49 2.24 -0.46
N HIS A 110 -2.42 3.00 -1.54
CA HIS A 110 -3.00 4.33 -1.58
C HIS A 110 -4.52 4.25 -1.82
N PRO A 111 -5.30 5.17 -1.26
CA PRO A 111 -6.65 5.41 -1.75
C PRO A 111 -6.66 5.84 -3.22
N ALA A 112 -7.69 5.40 -3.94
CA ALA A 112 -7.98 5.85 -5.28
C ALA A 112 -8.13 7.38 -5.31
N ARG A 113 -7.70 8.00 -6.41
CA ARG A 113 -7.71 9.46 -6.62
C ARG A 113 -8.58 9.82 -7.81
N LEU A 114 -9.16 11.01 -7.79
CA LEU A 114 -9.97 11.50 -8.89
C LEU A 114 -9.17 11.48 -10.21
N PRO A 115 -9.70 10.88 -11.29
CA PRO A 115 -9.04 10.87 -12.59
C PRO A 115 -8.76 12.28 -13.10
N ARG A 116 -7.59 12.49 -13.70
CA ARG A 116 -7.27 13.77 -14.35
C ARG A 116 -8.27 14.06 -15.47
N GLY A 117 -8.78 15.29 -15.48
CA GLY A 117 -9.76 15.75 -16.48
C GLY A 117 -11.22 15.42 -16.15
N LEU A 118 -11.50 14.66 -15.09
CA LEU A 118 -12.87 14.46 -14.63
C LEU A 118 -13.39 15.74 -13.94
N ASN A 119 -14.28 16.46 -14.63
CA ASN A 119 -14.86 17.71 -14.11
C ASN A 119 -16.32 17.51 -13.69
N LEU A 120 -16.54 17.19 -12.41
CA LEU A 120 -17.88 17.02 -11.84
C LEU A 120 -18.31 18.20 -10.95
N GLY A 121 -17.41 19.16 -10.70
CA GLY A 121 -17.56 20.17 -9.64
C GLY A 121 -17.32 19.58 -8.24
N TRP A 122 -17.03 20.46 -7.27
CA TRP A 122 -16.51 20.06 -5.95
C TRP A 122 -17.36 19.03 -5.21
N GLU A 123 -18.66 19.30 -5.00
CA GLU A 123 -19.53 18.42 -4.20
C GLU A 123 -19.68 17.03 -4.82
N LYS A 124 -19.86 16.97 -6.15
CA LYS A 124 -19.99 15.70 -6.86
C LYS A 124 -18.67 14.94 -6.87
N SER A 125 -17.54 15.63 -7.07
CA SER A 125 -16.21 15.02 -6.99
C SER A 125 -15.93 14.42 -5.60
N ALA A 126 -16.31 15.11 -4.53
CA ALA A 126 -16.15 14.61 -3.16
C ALA A 126 -17.00 13.34 -2.90
N LYS A 127 -18.29 13.35 -3.28
CA LYS A 127 -19.14 12.15 -3.15
C LYS A 127 -18.63 11.00 -4.01
N TYR A 128 -18.25 11.29 -5.25
CA TYR A 128 -17.74 10.30 -6.19
C TYR A 128 -16.51 9.57 -5.66
N ILE A 129 -15.52 10.31 -5.12
CA ILE A 129 -14.28 9.69 -4.66
C ILE A 129 -14.46 8.85 -3.39
N VAL A 130 -15.37 9.27 -2.50
CA VAL A 130 -15.78 8.48 -1.32
C VAL A 130 -16.43 7.17 -1.77
N GLU A 131 -17.41 7.24 -2.67
CA GLU A 131 -18.12 6.05 -3.18
C GLU A 131 -17.17 5.08 -3.87
N LYS A 132 -16.26 5.59 -4.71
CA LYS A 132 -15.26 4.78 -5.40
C LYS A 132 -14.29 4.09 -4.45
N ASN A 133 -13.74 4.81 -3.49
CA ASN A 133 -12.83 4.21 -2.51
C ASN A 133 -13.54 3.15 -1.66
N ARG A 134 -14.75 3.42 -1.16
CA ARG A 134 -15.51 2.41 -0.40
C ARG A 134 -15.77 1.16 -1.22
N ALA A 135 -16.15 1.31 -2.49
CA ALA A 135 -16.39 0.17 -3.39
C ALA A 135 -15.11 -0.65 -3.63
N VAL A 136 -13.99 0.01 -3.93
CA VAL A 136 -12.68 -0.62 -4.16
C VAL A 136 -12.19 -1.36 -2.91
N PHE A 137 -12.19 -0.70 -1.75
CA PHE A 137 -11.69 -1.32 -0.51
C PHE A 137 -12.61 -2.42 0.02
N THR A 138 -13.92 -2.39 -0.28
CA THR A 138 -14.83 -3.52 -0.01
C THR A 138 -14.44 -4.77 -0.80
N GLN A 139 -13.95 -4.62 -2.04
CA GLN A 139 -13.52 -5.75 -2.86
C GLN A 139 -12.13 -6.23 -2.45
N ILE A 140 -11.21 -5.29 -2.20
CA ILE A 140 -9.85 -5.58 -1.72
C ILE A 140 -9.89 -6.31 -0.38
N SER A 141 -10.74 -5.90 0.57
CA SER A 141 -10.81 -6.53 1.89
C SER A 141 -11.18 -8.02 1.82
N ARG A 142 -12.07 -8.41 0.91
CA ARG A 142 -12.44 -9.83 0.71
C ARG A 142 -11.27 -10.67 0.23
N TYR A 143 -10.43 -10.10 -0.63
CA TYR A 143 -9.22 -10.76 -1.09
C TYR A 143 -8.14 -10.80 0.00
N GLY A 144 -8.05 -9.77 0.83
CA GLY A 144 -7.20 -9.81 2.02
C GLY A 144 -7.57 -10.98 2.95
N GLU A 145 -8.86 -11.21 3.19
CA GLU A 145 -9.34 -12.39 3.94
C GLU A 145 -8.98 -13.70 3.25
N GLU A 146 -9.19 -13.81 1.94
CA GLU A 146 -8.93 -15.04 1.17
C GLU A 146 -7.45 -15.46 1.20
N TYR A 147 -6.54 -14.50 1.15
CA TYR A 147 -5.10 -14.75 1.07
C TYR A 147 -4.34 -14.55 2.39
N ASP A 148 -5.05 -14.26 3.49
CA ASP A 148 -4.46 -13.95 4.80
C ASP A 148 -3.47 -12.77 4.75
N VAL A 149 -3.89 -11.70 4.07
CA VAL A 149 -3.11 -10.48 3.83
C VAL A 149 -3.83 -9.28 4.40
N SER A 150 -3.17 -8.57 5.32
CA SER A 150 -3.61 -7.26 5.80
C SER A 150 -3.34 -6.17 4.75
N ILE A 151 -4.23 -5.19 4.68
CA ILE A 151 -4.11 -4.03 3.79
C ILE A 151 -4.01 -2.77 4.63
N SER A 152 -2.82 -2.16 4.60
CA SER A 152 -2.53 -0.91 5.30
C SER A 152 -2.79 0.28 4.36
N ILE A 153 -3.78 1.10 4.65
CA ILE A 153 -4.16 2.26 3.83
C ILE A 153 -3.30 3.44 4.24
N GLU A 154 -2.51 3.99 3.32
CA GLU A 154 -1.64 5.13 3.64
C GLU A 154 -2.44 6.44 3.74
N ASN A 155 -2.14 7.27 4.75
CA ASN A 155 -2.65 8.65 4.78
C ASN A 155 -1.97 9.48 3.68
N MET A 156 -2.75 10.25 2.94
CA MET A 156 -2.26 10.95 1.75
C MET A 156 -1.92 12.42 2.01
N THR A 157 -1.17 13.01 1.07
CA THR A 157 -0.91 14.45 1.02
C THR A 157 -2.16 15.27 0.67
N PRO A 158 -2.16 16.61 0.91
CA PRO A 158 -3.32 17.46 0.68
C PRO A 158 -3.91 17.31 -0.72
N THR A 159 -5.23 17.56 -0.83
CA THR A 159 -6.05 17.43 -2.06
C THR A 159 -6.38 16.00 -2.49
N ARG A 160 -5.83 14.98 -1.84
CA ARG A 160 -6.19 13.57 -2.04
C ARG A 160 -7.18 13.09 -0.98
N PHE A 161 -8.04 12.14 -1.37
CA PHE A 161 -8.83 11.36 -0.42
C PHE A 161 -7.88 10.55 0.48
N GLY A 162 -8.18 10.48 1.79
CA GLY A 162 -7.27 9.87 2.77
C GLY A 162 -6.25 10.85 3.35
N SER A 163 -6.31 12.14 2.99
CA SER A 163 -5.48 13.18 3.61
C SER A 163 -6.02 13.69 4.94
N GLN A 164 -7.25 13.34 5.27
CA GLN A 164 -7.90 13.64 6.54
C GLN A 164 -8.16 12.35 7.31
N ILE A 165 -8.00 12.38 8.63
CA ILE A 165 -8.19 11.21 9.50
C ILE A 165 -9.57 10.55 9.34
N PRO A 166 -10.70 11.29 9.25
CA PRO A 166 -12.01 10.67 9.04
C PRO A 166 -12.15 9.88 7.73
N ASP A 167 -11.43 10.26 6.67
CA ASP A 167 -11.45 9.51 5.41
C ASP A 167 -10.90 8.09 5.63
N LEU A 168 -9.80 7.97 6.38
CA LEU A 168 -9.14 6.69 6.66
C LEU A 168 -9.99 5.81 7.56
N ILE A 169 -10.58 6.39 8.61
CA ILE A 169 -11.52 5.69 9.50
C ILE A 169 -12.66 5.10 8.68
N SER A 170 -13.23 5.88 7.75
CA SER A 170 -14.36 5.45 6.92
C SER A 170 -14.04 4.24 6.01
N LEU A 171 -12.76 4.02 5.69
CA LEU A 171 -12.31 2.86 4.92
C LEU A 171 -12.02 1.67 5.81
N VAL A 172 -11.31 1.86 6.93
CA VAL A 172 -10.98 0.76 7.84
C VAL A 172 -12.23 0.11 8.43
N GLU A 173 -13.24 0.91 8.77
CA GLU A 173 -14.52 0.42 9.30
C GLU A 173 -15.29 -0.51 8.34
N ILE A 174 -14.91 -0.58 7.05
CA ILE A 174 -15.47 -1.55 6.12
C ILE A 174 -15.15 -2.98 6.56
N ASN A 175 -13.91 -3.23 6.99
CA ASN A 175 -13.46 -4.51 7.52
C ASN A 175 -12.18 -4.33 8.38
N PRO A 176 -12.31 -4.04 9.68
CA PRO A 176 -11.17 -3.71 10.53
C PRO A 176 -10.26 -4.89 10.86
N ASP A 177 -10.67 -6.13 10.56
CA ASP A 177 -9.83 -7.33 10.76
C ASP A 177 -8.78 -7.47 9.65
N VAL A 178 -9.01 -6.84 8.50
CA VAL A 178 -8.14 -6.91 7.32
C VAL A 178 -7.58 -5.55 6.91
N LEU A 179 -8.37 -4.49 7.07
CA LEU A 179 -7.97 -3.13 6.73
C LEU A 179 -7.38 -2.44 7.95
N GLY A 180 -6.19 -1.88 7.77
CA GLY A 180 -5.54 -1.01 8.74
C GLY A 180 -5.03 0.27 8.10
N ILE A 181 -4.27 1.05 8.84
CA ILE A 181 -3.71 2.33 8.40
C ILE A 181 -2.19 2.24 8.40
N CYS A 182 -1.59 2.65 7.28
CA CYS A 182 -0.18 3.06 7.26
C CYS A 182 -0.10 4.53 7.63
N LEU A 183 0.46 4.86 8.78
CA LEU A 183 0.64 6.23 9.22
C LEU A 183 2.00 6.77 8.73
N ASP A 184 1.98 7.51 7.64
CA ASP A 184 3.08 8.33 7.15
C ASP A 184 3.10 9.70 7.86
N THR A 185 4.11 9.88 8.71
CA THR A 185 4.30 11.10 9.50
C THR A 185 4.76 12.30 8.67
N GLY A 186 5.42 12.07 7.53
CA GLY A 186 5.78 13.10 6.56
C GLY A 186 4.54 13.70 5.90
N HIS A 187 3.58 12.87 5.51
CA HIS A 187 2.28 13.31 4.97
C HIS A 187 1.46 14.08 6.02
N LEU A 188 1.43 13.62 7.28
CA LEU A 188 0.78 14.37 8.37
C LEU A 188 1.38 15.78 8.53
N ASN A 189 2.71 15.89 8.48
CA ASN A 189 3.40 17.16 8.57
C ASN A 189 3.02 18.11 7.42
N ILE A 190 2.91 17.60 6.19
CA ILE A 190 2.45 18.39 5.03
C ILE A 190 0.99 18.85 5.23
N CYS A 191 0.15 17.97 5.78
CA CYS A 191 -1.26 18.26 6.10
C CYS A 191 -1.45 19.15 7.35
N ARG A 192 -0.37 19.47 8.08
CA ARG A 192 -0.41 20.18 9.38
C ARG A 192 -1.30 19.49 10.41
N ILE A 193 -1.32 18.17 10.38
CA ILE A 193 -2.00 17.33 11.37
C ILE A 193 -0.95 16.89 12.39
N SER A 194 -1.28 17.03 13.68
CA SER A 194 -0.36 16.60 14.73
C SER A 194 -0.29 15.07 14.78
N VAL A 195 0.90 14.53 15.02
CA VAL A 195 1.11 13.08 15.12
C VAL A 195 0.40 12.52 16.35
N ASP A 196 0.40 13.26 17.47
CA ASP A 196 -0.30 12.89 18.69
C ASP A 196 -1.83 12.85 18.50
N ASP A 197 -2.42 13.85 17.84
CA ASP A 197 -3.85 13.88 17.51
C ASP A 197 -4.24 12.73 16.58
N ALA A 198 -3.40 12.43 15.58
CA ALA A 198 -3.61 11.30 14.69
C ALA A 198 -3.56 9.97 15.45
N ILE A 199 -2.51 9.72 16.24
CA ILE A 199 -2.37 8.49 17.04
C ILE A 199 -3.52 8.35 18.04
N TYR A 200 -3.96 9.43 18.69
CA TYR A 200 -5.11 9.40 19.59
C TYR A 200 -6.39 8.97 18.87
N SER A 201 -6.57 9.39 17.62
CA SER A 201 -7.78 9.13 16.83
C SER A 201 -7.80 7.72 16.21
N ILE A 202 -6.65 7.24 15.71
CA ILE A 202 -6.58 6.01 14.90
C ILE A 202 -5.60 4.95 15.42
N GLY A 203 -5.03 5.12 16.61
CA GLY A 203 -3.96 4.25 17.13
C GLY A 203 -4.28 2.75 17.10
N ASN A 204 -5.54 2.38 17.34
CA ASN A 204 -6.00 0.98 17.30
C ASN A 204 -6.11 0.40 15.89
N PHE A 205 -6.08 1.24 14.86
CA PHE A 205 -6.16 0.85 13.44
C PHE A 205 -4.80 0.89 12.74
N ILE A 206 -3.74 1.36 13.41
CA ILE A 206 -2.40 1.47 12.80
C ILE A 206 -1.79 0.08 12.67
N THR A 207 -1.49 -0.33 11.44
CA THR A 207 -0.86 -1.60 11.09
C THR A 207 0.54 -1.41 10.50
N ALA A 208 0.85 -0.21 10.00
CA ALA A 208 2.15 0.17 9.45
C ALA A 208 2.45 1.65 9.73
N THR A 209 3.72 2.03 9.63
CA THR A 209 4.14 3.44 9.77
C THR A 209 5.25 3.77 8.80
N HIS A 210 5.21 4.97 8.21
CA HIS A 210 6.33 5.60 7.52
C HIS A 210 6.81 6.81 8.33
N ILE A 211 8.13 6.90 8.54
CA ILE A 211 8.78 7.87 9.45
C ILE A 211 9.88 8.60 8.71
#